data_AF-A0A7X6FMK7-F1
#
_entry.id   AF-A0A7X6FMK7-F1
#
_cell.length_a   1.000
_cell.length_b   1.000
_cell.length_c   1.000
_cell.angle_alpha   90.00
_cell.angle_beta   90.00
_cell.angle_gamma   90.00
#
_symmetry.space_group_name_H-M   'P 1'
#
loop_
_entity.id
_entity.type
_entity.pdbx_description
1 polymer ?
#
loop_
_entity_poly.entity_id
_entity_poly.type
_entity_poly.pdbx_seq_one_letter_code
_entity_poly.pdbx_strand_id
1 'polypeptide(L)'
;MIQPVVANALFFTPEVRTPGPLYRIFSWIDSGGWVMDRLIAGVDRQSFPGPERYFTDVNSIAYLARATGLSSAHTSRKISEAQAIGGLGWAGRPGHSPMWISRGFYDEYAAFQAQKLLILDGAFANALGSGSTVSRGAHNCE
;
A
#
# COMPACT_ATOMS: atom_id res chain seq x y z
N MET A 1 -21.23 -4.59 11.98
CA MET A 1 -20.84 -4.15 10.62
C MET A 1 -19.85 -3.01 10.74
N ILE A 2 -18.59 -3.17 10.32
CA ILE A 2 -17.53 -2.17 10.55
C ILE A 2 -17.38 -1.15 9.40
N GLN A 3 -17.97 -1.41 8.23
CA GLN A 3 -17.72 -0.65 7.01
C GLN A 3 -17.94 0.86 7.14
N PRO A 4 -19.03 1.38 7.75
CA PRO A 4 -19.23 2.83 7.86
C PRO A 4 -18.16 3.52 8.71
N VAL A 5 -17.73 2.86 9.80
CA VAL A 5 -16.68 3.36 10.70
C VAL A 5 -15.34 3.43 9.96
N VAL A 6 -15.00 2.35 9.25
CA VAL A 6 -13.77 2.28 8.44
C VAL A 6 -13.78 3.34 7.35
N ALA A 7 -14.88 3.48 6.60
CA ALA A 7 -15.00 4.48 5.54
C ALA A 7 -14.85 5.91 6.07
N ASN A 8 -15.49 6.21 7.21
CA ASN A 8 -15.36 7.51 7.86
C ASN A 8 -13.91 7.78 8.29
N ALA A 9 -13.26 6.81 8.94
CA ALA A 9 -11.87 6.96 9.36
C ALA A 9 -10.91 7.13 8.18
N LEU A 10 -11.05 6.35 7.11
CA LEU A 10 -10.24 6.49 5.89
C LEU A 10 -10.40 7.89 5.25
N PHE A 11 -11.61 8.45 5.27
CA PHE A 11 -11.88 9.78 4.72
C PHE A 11 -11.24 10.91 5.53
N PHE A 12 -11.23 10.79 6.86
CA PHE A 12 -10.73 11.83 7.76
C PHE A 12 -9.27 11.65 8.21
N THR A 13 -8.59 10.57 7.80
CA THR A 13 -7.18 10.34 8.12
C THR A 13 -6.27 10.98 7.07
N PRO A 14 -5.51 12.05 7.40
CA PRO A 14 -4.69 12.76 6.42
C PRO A 14 -3.64 11.88 5.75
N GLU A 15 -3.03 10.96 6.49
CA GLU A 15 -1.99 10.05 5.98
C GLU A 15 -2.53 9.10 4.91
N VAL A 16 -3.83 8.78 4.96
CA VAL A 16 -4.53 7.98 3.95
C VAL A 16 -5.00 8.85 2.79
N ARG A 17 -5.50 10.05 3.06
CA ARG A 17 -6.07 10.95 2.05
C ARG A 17 -5.01 11.59 1.15
N THR A 18 -3.87 11.93 1.75
CA THR A 18 -2.76 12.62 1.09
C THR A 18 -1.47 11.87 1.38
N PRO A 19 -1.29 10.66 0.82
CA PRO A 19 -0.05 9.93 0.97
C PRO A 19 1.09 10.66 0.25
N GLY A 20 2.32 10.23 0.52
CA GLY A 20 3.51 10.83 -0.07
C GLY A 20 3.54 10.76 -1.60
N PRO A 21 4.44 11.54 -2.23
CA PRO A 21 4.50 11.70 -3.68
C PRO A 21 4.74 10.38 -4.43
N LEU A 22 5.46 9.42 -3.86
CA LEU A 22 5.75 8.14 -4.49
C LEU A 22 4.54 7.22 -4.49
N TYR A 23 3.88 7.10 -3.33
CA TYR A 23 2.66 6.32 -3.20
C TYR A 23 1.55 6.87 -4.10
N ARG A 24 1.42 8.20 -4.18
CA ARG A 24 0.36 8.89 -4.93
C ARG A 24 0.36 8.58 -6.43
N ILE A 25 1.51 8.25 -7.02
CA ILE A 25 1.61 7.85 -8.44
C ILE A 25 0.79 6.57 -8.70
N PHE A 26 0.68 5.70 -7.70
CA PHE A 26 0.03 4.40 -7.80
C PHE A 26 -1.36 4.37 -7.14
N SER A 27 -1.77 5.41 -6.41
CA SER A 27 -3.01 5.37 -5.61
C SER A 27 -4.32 5.59 -6.39
N TRP A 28 -4.28 6.07 -7.63
CA TRP A 28 -5.49 6.40 -8.40
C TRP A 28 -6.17 5.18 -9.04
N ILE A 29 -7.48 5.32 -9.26
CA ILE A 29 -8.50 4.31 -9.64
C ILE A 29 -8.12 3.35 -10.78
N ASP A 30 -7.17 3.73 -11.64
CA ASP A 30 -6.76 2.99 -12.84
C ASP A 30 -5.85 1.78 -12.52
N SER A 31 -6.14 1.01 -11.46
CA SER A 31 -5.37 -0.17 -11.02
C SER A 31 -3.89 0.08 -10.70
N GLY A 32 -3.49 1.33 -10.43
CA GLY A 32 -2.11 1.67 -10.09
C GLY A 32 -1.59 0.94 -8.86
N GLY A 33 -2.46 0.66 -7.89
CA GLY A 33 -2.11 0.00 -6.63
C GLY A 33 -1.51 -1.39 -6.85
N TRP A 34 -1.98 -2.12 -7.86
CA TRP A 34 -1.50 -3.47 -8.18
C TRP A 34 -0.06 -3.47 -8.69
N VAL A 35 0.36 -2.41 -9.40
CA VAL A 35 1.75 -2.27 -9.87
C VAL A 35 2.68 -2.09 -8.67
N MET A 36 2.28 -1.20 -7.75
CA MET A 36 3.01 -0.96 -6.51
C MET A 36 3.05 -2.22 -5.64
N ASP A 37 1.93 -2.88 -5.41
CA ASP A 37 1.86 -4.12 -4.64
C ASP A 37 2.75 -5.20 -5.26
N ARG A 38 2.77 -5.30 -6.61
CA ARG A 38 3.66 -6.25 -7.28
C ARG A 38 5.14 -5.90 -7.11
N LEU A 39 5.52 -4.63 -7.19
CA LEU A 39 6.88 -4.19 -6.94
C LEU A 39 7.32 -4.54 -5.51
N ILE A 40 6.47 -4.22 -4.51
CA ILE A 40 6.75 -4.51 -3.10
C ILE A 40 6.84 -6.02 -2.84
N ALA A 41 5.94 -6.81 -3.42
CA ALA A 41 5.95 -8.27 -3.30
C ALA A 41 7.22 -8.90 -3.87
N GLY A 42 7.84 -8.24 -4.86
CA GLY A 42 9.07 -8.69 -5.50
C GLY A 42 10.35 -8.34 -4.74
N VAL A 43 10.28 -7.51 -3.70
CA VAL A 43 11.46 -7.07 -2.96
C VAL A 43 12.17 -8.25 -2.28
N ASP A 44 13.48 -8.36 -2.46
CA ASP A 44 14.30 -9.30 -1.71
C ASP A 44 14.33 -8.92 -0.22
N ARG A 45 13.62 -9.70 0.60
CA ARG A 45 13.49 -9.41 2.03
C ARG A 45 14.78 -9.62 2.82
N GLN A 46 15.73 -10.39 2.29
CA GLN A 46 17.03 -10.58 2.95
C GLN A 46 17.87 -9.29 2.93
N SER A 47 17.49 -8.32 2.08
CA SER A 47 18.13 -7.01 2.03
C SER A 47 17.70 -6.07 3.16
N PHE A 48 16.76 -6.45 4.05
CA PHE A 48 16.35 -5.64 5.19
C PHE A 48 17.06 -6.03 6.51
N PRO A 49 17.34 -5.04 7.39
CA PRO A 49 17.47 -3.61 7.10
C PRO A 49 18.82 -3.34 6.41
N GLY A 50 18.88 -2.47 5.41
CA GLY A 50 20.16 -2.29 4.71
C GLY A 50 20.21 -1.12 3.73
N PRO A 51 19.99 -1.34 2.42
CA PRO A 51 20.33 -0.40 1.37
C PRO A 51 19.34 0.78 1.24
N GLU A 52 19.78 1.83 0.54
CA GLU A 52 18.90 2.93 0.05
C GLU A 52 17.98 2.47 -1.09
N ARG A 53 18.26 1.30 -1.68
CA ARG A 53 17.56 0.72 -2.81
C ARG A 53 17.30 -0.76 -2.56
N TYR A 54 16.04 -1.16 -2.64
CA TYR A 54 15.61 -2.55 -2.51
C TYR A 54 15.39 -3.14 -3.90
N PHE A 55 16.18 -4.16 -4.26
CA PHE A 55 15.99 -4.86 -5.54
C PHE A 55 14.74 -5.71 -5.51
N THR A 56 14.08 -5.78 -6.65
CA THR A 56 12.87 -6.58 -6.89
C THR A 56 13.15 -7.66 -7.92
N ASP A 57 12.36 -8.73 -7.91
CA ASP A 57 12.35 -9.75 -8.96
C ASP A 57 11.75 -9.27 -10.30
N VAL A 58 11.32 -8.01 -10.40
CA VAL A 58 10.72 -7.43 -11.60
C VAL A 58 11.83 -7.02 -12.58
N ASN A 59 11.80 -7.59 -13.78
CA ASN A 59 12.81 -7.35 -14.82
C ASN A 59 12.27 -6.65 -16.07
N SER A 60 10.96 -6.42 -16.19
CA SER A 60 10.37 -5.77 -17.37
C SER A 60 9.02 -5.11 -17.08
N ILE A 61 8.74 -4.01 -17.79
CA ILE A 61 7.43 -3.33 -17.74
C ILE A 61 6.32 -4.23 -18.31
N ALA A 62 6.63 -5.01 -19.34
CA ALA A 62 5.68 -5.95 -19.94
C ALA A 62 5.22 -7.04 -18.95
N TYR A 63 6.12 -7.48 -18.06
CA TYR A 63 5.76 -8.38 -16.98
C TYR A 63 4.79 -7.71 -15.99
N LEU A 64 5.10 -6.49 -15.53
CA LEU A 64 4.21 -5.74 -14.62
C LEU A 64 2.82 -5.54 -15.23
N ALA A 65 2.76 -5.07 -16.48
CA ALA A 65 1.51 -4.84 -17.20
C ALA A 65 0.62 -6.09 -17.22
N ARG A 66 1.21 -7.26 -17.54
CA ARG A 66 0.48 -8.55 -17.51
C ARG A 66 0.06 -8.95 -16.10
N ALA A 67 0.95 -8.81 -15.11
CA ALA A 67 0.68 -9.21 -13.73
C ALA A 67 -0.45 -8.40 -13.08
N THR A 68 -0.71 -7.18 -13.57
CA THR A 68 -1.71 -6.27 -13.01
C THR A 68 -2.91 -6.02 -13.92
N GLY A 69 -2.97 -6.66 -15.09
CA GLY A 69 -4.03 -6.45 -16.08
C GLY A 69 -4.05 -5.06 -16.71
N LEU A 70 -2.92 -4.34 -16.70
CA LEU A 70 -2.79 -2.98 -17.23
C LEU A 70 -2.20 -2.98 -18.64
N SER A 71 -2.45 -1.89 -19.38
CA SER A 71 -1.75 -1.68 -20.65
C SER A 71 -0.27 -1.37 -20.41
N SER A 72 0.58 -1.78 -21.34
CA SER A 72 2.02 -1.48 -21.29
C SER A 72 2.29 0.03 -21.28
N ALA A 73 1.52 0.81 -22.04
CA ALA A 73 1.66 2.27 -22.09
C ALA A 73 1.34 2.93 -20.74
N HIS A 74 0.27 2.49 -20.08
CA HIS A 74 -0.11 3.02 -18.77
C HIS A 74 0.91 2.62 -17.69
N THR A 75 1.33 1.36 -17.69
CA THR A 75 2.35 0.86 -16.76
C THR A 75 3.67 1.62 -16.96
N SER A 76 4.12 1.77 -18.20
CA SER A 76 5.35 2.51 -18.55
C SER A 76 5.31 3.95 -18.06
N ARG A 77 4.17 4.64 -18.21
CA ARG A 77 3.99 6.01 -17.72
C ARG A 77 4.14 6.10 -16.20
N LYS A 78 3.47 5.24 -15.42
CA LYS A 78 3.62 5.22 -13.95
C LYS A 78 5.06 4.94 -13.51
N ILE A 79 5.72 3.98 -14.17
CA ILE A 79 7.13 3.68 -13.91
C ILE A 79 8.00 4.91 -14.21
N SER A 80 7.76 5.58 -15.34
CA SER A 80 8.52 6.78 -15.72
C SER A 80 8.32 7.95 -14.74
N GLU A 81 7.08 8.18 -14.28
CA GLU A 81 6.77 9.18 -13.26
C GLU A 81 7.50 8.89 -11.94
N ALA A 82 7.51 7.63 -11.50
CA ALA A 82 8.19 7.23 -10.27
C ALA A 82 9.73 7.28 -10.42
N GLN A 83 10.28 6.96 -11.59
CA GLN A 83 11.70 7.14 -11.90
C GLN A 83 12.09 8.62 -11.83
N ALA A 84 11.27 9.52 -12.37
CA ALA A 84 11.55 10.95 -12.43
C ALA A 84 11.72 11.59 -11.04
N ILE A 85 11.06 11.05 -10.02
CA ILE A 85 11.19 11.52 -8.63
C ILE A 85 12.07 10.61 -7.75
N GLY A 86 12.85 9.70 -8.36
CA GLY A 86 13.82 8.86 -7.64
C GLY A 86 13.21 7.71 -6.84
N GLY A 87 11.97 7.36 -7.10
CA GLY A 87 11.23 6.30 -6.41
C GLY A 87 11.66 4.89 -6.73
N LEU A 88 12.09 4.68 -7.96
CA LEU A 88 12.49 3.38 -8.48
C LEU A 88 13.42 3.57 -9.66
N GLY A 89 14.01 2.47 -10.12
CA GLY A 89 14.81 2.46 -11.32
C GLY A 89 15.27 1.06 -11.68
N TRP A 90 16.27 1.00 -12.56
CA TRP A 90 16.85 -0.24 -13.06
C TRP A 90 18.27 -0.39 -12.51
N ALA A 91 18.69 -1.61 -12.19
CA ALA A 91 20.07 -1.90 -11.78
C ALA A 91 21.06 -1.65 -12.94
N GLY A 92 20.59 -1.81 -14.18
CA GLY A 92 21.34 -1.59 -15.40
C GLY A 92 20.40 -1.24 -16.55
N ARG A 93 20.52 -1.96 -17.68
CA ARG A 93 19.69 -1.71 -18.86
C ARG A 93 18.20 -2.02 -18.55
N PRO A 94 17.27 -1.08 -18.82
CA PRO A 94 15.84 -1.33 -18.68
C PRO A 94 15.37 -2.56 -19.47
N GLY A 95 14.54 -3.40 -18.86
CA GLY A 95 14.03 -4.64 -19.48
C GLY A 95 15.01 -5.83 -19.46
N HIS A 96 16.25 -5.61 -19.03
CA HIS A 96 17.31 -6.64 -18.99
C HIS A 96 18.03 -6.69 -17.63
N SER A 97 17.56 -5.93 -16.65
CA SER A 97 18.11 -5.89 -15.31
C SER A 97 16.97 -5.82 -14.29
N PRO A 98 17.20 -6.24 -13.03
CA PRO A 98 16.21 -6.07 -11.98
C PRO A 98 15.87 -4.60 -11.75
N MET A 99 14.60 -4.33 -11.46
CA MET A 99 14.16 -3.05 -10.93
C MET A 99 14.51 -2.97 -9.44
N TRP A 100 14.81 -1.77 -8.97
CA TRP A 100 14.88 -1.45 -7.55
C TRP A 100 13.85 -0.38 -7.20
N ILE A 101 13.38 -0.38 -5.95
CA ILE A 101 12.61 0.72 -5.36
C ILE A 101 13.48 1.42 -4.30
N SER A 102 13.30 2.73 -4.11
CA SER A 102 14.02 3.46 -3.06
C SER A 102 13.46 3.12 -1.68
N ARG A 103 14.27 3.37 -0.65
CA ARG A 103 13.81 3.28 0.74
C ARG A 103 12.59 4.16 1.00
N GLY A 104 12.63 5.41 0.54
CA GLY A 104 11.50 6.34 0.69
C GLY A 104 10.20 5.82 0.03
N PHE A 105 10.29 5.14 -1.12
CA PHE A 105 9.12 4.48 -1.71
C PHE A 105 8.56 3.44 -0.74
N TYR A 106 9.41 2.52 -0.28
CA TYR A 106 9.00 1.45 0.61
C TYR A 106 8.39 1.98 1.91
N ASP A 107 8.99 3.02 2.49
CA ASP A 107 8.53 3.64 3.74
C ASP A 107 7.14 4.29 3.56
N GLU A 108 6.90 5.00 2.45
CA GLU A 108 5.57 5.53 2.14
C GLU A 108 4.53 4.42 1.99
N TYR A 109 4.88 3.32 1.31
CA TYR A 109 4.01 2.14 1.19
C TYR A 109 3.70 1.54 2.56
N ALA A 110 4.72 1.29 3.37
CA ALA A 110 4.58 0.67 4.67
C ALA A 110 3.76 1.54 5.62
N ALA A 111 4.01 2.85 5.66
CA ALA A 111 3.26 3.79 6.50
C ALA A 111 1.78 3.81 6.13
N PHE A 112 1.46 3.85 4.83
CA PHE A 112 0.08 3.83 4.37
C PHE A 112 -0.65 2.51 4.70
N GLN A 113 0.01 1.36 4.51
CA GLN A 113 -0.58 0.06 4.87
C GLN A 113 -0.76 -0.08 6.38
N ALA A 114 0.20 0.38 7.17
CA ALA A 114 0.09 0.39 8.64
C ALA A 114 -1.11 1.22 9.10
N GLN A 115 -1.30 2.42 8.53
CA GLN A 115 -2.43 3.28 8.90
C GLN A 115 -3.78 2.65 8.52
N LYS A 116 -3.86 1.99 7.36
CA LYS A 116 -5.04 1.21 6.98
C LYS A 116 -5.36 0.10 7.98
N LEU A 117 -4.34 -0.63 8.41
CA LEU A 117 -4.50 -1.72 9.38
C LEU A 117 -4.91 -1.20 10.75
N LEU A 118 -4.37 -0.07 11.22
CA LEU A 118 -4.77 0.57 12.48
C LEU A 118 -6.25 1.01 12.45
N ILE A 119 -6.71 1.57 11.34
CA ILE A 119 -8.13 1.93 11.16
C ILE A 119 -9.02 0.68 11.23
N LEU A 120 -8.62 -0.39 10.54
CA LEU A 120 -9.35 -1.66 10.56
C LEU A 120 -9.39 -2.26 11.96
N ASP A 121 -8.24 -2.35 12.62
CA ASP A 121 -8.09 -2.89 13.97
C ASP A 121 -8.97 -2.14 14.97
N GLY A 122 -8.92 -0.81 14.98
CA GLY A 122 -9.78 0.00 15.84
C GLY A 122 -11.28 -0.22 15.58
N ALA A 123 -11.68 -0.35 14.30
CA ALA A 123 -13.07 -0.63 13.96
C ALA A 123 -13.51 -2.04 14.39
N PHE A 124 -12.62 -3.04 14.27
CA PHE A 124 -12.86 -4.40 14.75
C PHE A 124 -12.94 -4.46 16.27
N ALA A 125 -12.00 -3.85 16.98
CA ALA A 125 -11.98 -3.79 18.44
C ALA A 125 -13.27 -3.14 18.98
N ASN A 126 -13.72 -2.05 18.38
CA ASN A 126 -14.98 -1.39 18.75
C ASN A 126 -16.20 -2.29 18.51
N ALA A 127 -16.26 -2.99 17.37
CA ALA A 127 -17.37 -3.89 17.07
C ALA A 127 -17.42 -5.11 18.01
N LEU A 128 -16.26 -5.64 18.41
CA LEU A 128 -16.16 -6.78 19.32
C LEU A 128 -16.38 -6.36 20.78
N GLY A 129 -15.86 -5.22 21.21
CA GLY A 129 -16.06 -4.67 22.55
C GLY A 129 -17.47 -4.16 22.82
N SER A 130 -18.18 -3.73 21.77
CA SER A 130 -19.62 -3.36 21.87
C SER A 130 -20.54 -4.57 22.09
N GLY A 131 -20.03 -5.80 21.97
CA GLY A 131 -20.78 -7.03 22.26
C GLY A 131 -20.84 -7.41 23.75
N SER A 132 -20.09 -6.72 24.63
CA SER A 132 -19.93 -7.08 26.04
C SER A 132 -20.76 -6.24 27.02
N THR A 133 -21.58 -5.29 26.55
CA THR A 133 -22.33 -4.34 27.39
C THR A 133 -23.84 -4.60 27.50
N VAL A 134 -24.34 -5.79 27.15
CA VAL A 134 -25.73 -6.19 27.48
C VAL A 134 -25.71 -7.41 28.41
N SER A 135 -25.45 -7.16 29.69
CA SER A 135 -26.18 -7.78 30.81
C SER A 135 -25.70 -7.16 32.12
N ARG A 136 -26.41 -6.15 32.61
CA ARG A 136 -26.41 -5.84 34.03
C ARG A 136 -27.72 -5.19 34.47
N GLY A 137 -28.66 -6.07 34.82
CA GLY A 137 -29.54 -5.89 35.97
C GLY A 137 -30.74 -4.96 35.81
N ALA A 138 -31.88 -5.53 35.43
CA ALA A 138 -33.18 -5.12 35.98
C ALA A 138 -33.79 -6.31 36.72
N HIS A 139 -33.20 -6.64 37.88
CA HIS A 139 -33.93 -7.27 38.97
C HIS A 139 -34.13 -6.18 40.02
N ASN A 140 -35.22 -5.42 39.89
CA ASN A 140 -35.79 -4.73 41.04
C ASN A 140 -36.84 -5.68 41.63
N CYS A 141 -36.53 -6.22 42.80
CA CYS A 141 -37.54 -6.61 43.76
C CYS A 141 -38.29 -5.36 44.20
N GLU A 142 -39.61 -5.37 44.06
CA GLU A 142 -40.60 -4.92 45.05
C GLU A 142 -41.98 -5.47 44.65
#